data_AF-A0A2D7PDN4-F1
#
_entry.id   AF-A0A2D7PDN4-F1
#
_cell.length_a   1.000
_cell.length_b   1.000
_cell.length_c   1.000
_cell.angle_alpha   90.00
_cell.angle_beta   90.00
_cell.angle_gamma   90.00
#
_symmetry.space_group_name_H-M   'P 1'
#
loop_
_entity.id
_entity.type
_entity.pdbx_description
1 polymer ?
#
loop_
_entity_poly.entity_id
_entity_poly.type
_entity_poly.pdbx_seq_one_letter_code
_entity_poly.pdbx_strand_id
1 'polypeptide(L)'
;MNITPLFAIALLLPSLTKNHNIQYSIPLSLMLVKDVFLGFHGLMIPVYSCLLIFVLLGRYISNTILATFLGVIIWHIVVNFAVWLSYGGNLLQIYIQAIPFDLNLLVSTLICVMIGKLCIKYYYHYLYY
;
A
#
# COMPACT_ATOMS: atom_id res chain seq x y z
N MET A 1 4.06 -2.11 -15.93
CA MET A 1 3.61 -1.20 -14.86
C MET A 1 2.81 -2.02 -13.86
N ASN A 2 3.19 -2.00 -12.58
CA ASN A 2 2.42 -2.68 -11.54
C ASN A 2 1.38 -1.71 -10.98
N ILE A 3 0.16 -1.79 -11.50
CA ILE A 3 -1.01 -1.15 -10.90
C ILE A 3 -1.53 -2.12 -9.85
N THR A 4 -1.39 -1.79 -8.56
CA THR A 4 -1.80 -2.68 -7.48
C THR A 4 -2.83 -2.01 -6.57
N PRO A 5 -4.10 -2.45 -6.59
CA PRO A 5 -5.13 -1.88 -5.72
C PRO A 5 -4.92 -2.23 -4.24
N LEU A 6 -3.98 -3.11 -3.94
CA LEU A 6 -3.80 -3.73 -2.63
C LEU A 6 -3.42 -2.74 -1.52
N PHE A 7 -2.58 -1.74 -1.83
CA PHE A 7 -2.23 -0.67 -0.88
C PHE A 7 -3.40 0.29 -0.63
N ALA A 8 -4.27 0.49 -1.63
CA ALA A 8 -5.49 1.27 -1.45
C ALA A 8 -6.48 0.51 -0.54
N ILE A 9 -6.59 -0.82 -0.71
CA ILE A 9 -7.38 -1.66 0.19
C ILE A 9 -6.84 -1.53 1.63
N ALA A 10 -5.54 -1.64 1.83
CA ALA A 10 -4.91 -1.48 3.15
C ALA A 10 -5.26 -0.13 3.82
N LEU A 11 -5.24 0.96 3.06
CA LEU A 11 -5.59 2.30 3.55
C LEU A 11 -7.08 2.47 3.85
N LEU A 12 -7.96 1.85 3.07
CA LEU A 12 -9.42 2.02 3.17
C LEU A 12 -10.08 1.06 4.17
N LEU A 13 -9.50 -0.11 4.41
CA LEU A 13 -10.11 -1.13 5.26
C LEU A 13 -10.41 -0.65 6.69
N PRO A 14 -9.55 0.17 7.34
CA PRO A 14 -9.87 0.75 8.65
C PRO A 14 -11.11 1.65 8.68
N SER A 15 -11.53 2.22 7.54
CA SER A 15 -12.78 2.99 7.45
C SER A 15 -14.04 2.12 7.34
N LEU A 16 -13.88 0.84 6.98
CA LEU A 16 -14.98 -0.10 6.75
C LEU A 16 -15.29 -0.99 7.96
N THR A 17 -14.31 -1.24 8.82
CA THR A 17 -14.47 -2.14 9.96
C THR A 17 -13.62 -1.70 11.14
N LYS A 18 -14.12 -1.89 12.37
CA LYS A 18 -13.34 -1.69 13.60
C LYS A 18 -12.50 -2.92 14.00
N ASN A 19 -12.72 -4.07 13.35
CA ASN A 19 -12.01 -5.30 13.70
C ASN A 19 -10.58 -5.27 13.16
N HIS A 20 -9.60 -5.10 14.06
CA HIS A 20 -8.20 -5.01 13.70
C HIS A 20 -7.69 -6.27 12.99
N ASN A 21 -8.16 -7.46 13.35
CA ASN A 21 -7.73 -8.70 12.72
C ASN A 21 -8.10 -8.68 11.23
N ILE A 22 -9.31 -8.24 10.89
CA ILE A 22 -9.77 -8.11 9.50
C ILE A 22 -8.94 -7.07 8.74
N GLN A 23 -8.66 -5.92 9.39
CA GLN A 23 -7.89 -4.84 8.77
C GLN A 23 -6.51 -5.28 8.30
N TYR A 24 -5.84 -6.17 9.04
CA TYR A 24 -4.53 -6.69 8.67
C TYR A 24 -4.60 -7.97 7.84
N SER A 25 -5.51 -8.90 8.18
CA SER A 25 -5.55 -10.22 7.55
C SER A 25 -5.93 -10.14 6.08
N ILE A 26 -6.87 -9.28 5.70
CA ILE A 26 -7.32 -9.17 4.30
C ILE A 26 -6.17 -8.69 3.39
N PRO A 27 -5.51 -7.54 3.64
CA PRO A 27 -4.41 -7.10 2.79
C PRO A 27 -3.26 -8.11 2.75
N LEU A 28 -2.88 -8.68 3.89
CA LEU A 28 -1.82 -9.69 3.97
C LEU A 28 -2.15 -10.94 3.16
N SER A 29 -3.37 -11.46 3.30
CA SER A 29 -3.80 -12.66 2.58
C SER A 29 -3.82 -12.41 1.07
N LEU A 30 -4.32 -11.24 0.64
CA LEU A 30 -4.32 -10.88 -0.78
C LEU A 30 -2.89 -10.74 -1.34
N MET A 31 -1.95 -10.19 -0.55
CA MET A 31 -0.54 -10.08 -0.97
C MET A 31 0.10 -11.46 -1.06
N LEU A 32 -0.17 -12.34 -0.10
CA LEU A 32 0.33 -13.71 -0.10
C LEU A 32 -0.19 -14.51 -1.29
N VAL A 33 -1.50 -14.43 -1.57
CA VAL A 33 -2.10 -15.07 -2.75
C VAL A 33 -1.45 -14.55 -4.03
N LYS A 34 -1.24 -13.24 -4.15
CA LYS A 34 -0.53 -12.64 -5.29
C LYS A 34 0.89 -13.21 -5.43
N ASP A 35 1.63 -13.34 -4.35
CA ASP A 35 3.01 -13.84 -4.39
C ASP A 35 3.09 -15.35 -4.63
N VAL A 36 2.06 -16.13 -4.29
CA VAL A 36 1.96 -17.54 -4.70
C VAL A 36 1.93 -17.68 -6.22
N PHE A 37 1.26 -16.75 -6.93
CA PHE A 37 1.21 -16.75 -8.39
C PHE A 37 2.46 -16.14 -9.05
N LEU A 38 3.05 -15.09 -8.44
CA LEU A 38 4.25 -14.44 -8.96
C LEU A 38 5.55 -15.17 -8.64
N GLY A 39 5.53 -16.02 -7.62
CA GLY A 39 6.71 -16.63 -7.02
C GLY A 39 7.25 -15.81 -5.85
N PHE A 40 7.73 -16.51 -4.82
CA PHE A 40 8.34 -15.88 -3.65
C PHE A 40 9.68 -15.25 -3.99
N HIS A 41 9.95 -14.08 -3.42
CA HIS A 41 11.13 -13.27 -3.73
C HIS A 41 11.76 -12.64 -2.47
N GLY A 42 13.07 -12.35 -2.52
CA GLY A 42 13.82 -11.86 -1.35
C GLY A 42 13.31 -10.53 -0.74
N LEU A 43 12.56 -9.75 -1.52
CA LEU A 43 11.99 -8.47 -1.07
C LEU A 43 10.60 -8.61 -0.42
N MET A 44 10.12 -9.81 -0.10
CA MET A 44 8.80 -9.98 0.53
C MET A 44 8.73 -9.26 1.89
N ILE A 45 9.70 -9.47 2.77
CA ILE A 45 9.69 -8.88 4.13
C ILE A 45 9.48 -7.35 4.12
N PRO A 46 10.28 -6.54 3.39
CA PRO A 46 10.08 -5.09 3.35
C PRO A 46 8.73 -4.70 2.73
N VAL A 47 8.27 -5.43 1.70
CA VAL A 47 6.98 -5.17 1.05
C VAL A 47 5.80 -5.41 2.01
N TYR A 48 5.82 -6.50 2.77
CA TYR A 48 4.76 -6.83 3.73
C TYR A 48 4.79 -5.86 4.92
N SER A 49 5.99 -5.44 5.33
CA SER A 49 6.15 -4.44 6.39
C SER A 49 5.54 -3.10 5.97
N CYS A 50 5.83 -2.63 4.75
CA CYS A 50 5.17 -1.46 4.19
C CYS A 50 3.66 -1.64 4.10
N LEU A 51 3.17 -2.81 3.67
CA LEU A 51 1.72 -3.06 3.60
C LEU A 51 1.04 -2.87 4.98
N LEU A 52 1.65 -3.36 6.05
CA LEU A 52 1.17 -3.17 7.41
C LEU A 52 1.19 -1.69 7.83
N ILE A 53 2.22 -0.95 7.42
CA ILE A 53 2.30 0.50 7.64
C ILE A 53 1.16 1.22 6.91
N PHE A 54 0.80 0.83 5.68
CA PHE A 54 -0.35 1.41 4.99
C PHE A 54 -1.67 1.17 5.75
N VAL A 55 -1.86 -0.01 6.35
CA VAL A 55 -3.02 -0.26 7.23
C VAL A 55 -3.00 0.67 8.45
N LEU A 56 -1.84 0.84 9.10
CA LEU A 56 -1.69 1.74 10.24
C LEU A 56 -1.97 3.19 9.86
N LEU A 57 -1.44 3.67 8.74
CA LEU A 57 -1.69 5.02 8.23
C LEU A 57 -3.17 5.24 7.95
N GLY A 58 -3.85 4.28 7.33
CA GLY A 58 -5.29 4.34 7.09
C GLY A 58 -6.13 4.38 8.37
N ARG A 59 -5.62 3.81 9.46
CA ARG A 59 -6.27 3.84 10.78
C ARG A 59 -6.10 5.17 11.49
N TYR A 60 -4.88 5.71 11.50
CA TYR A 60 -4.54 6.86 12.34
C TYR A 60 -4.59 8.21 11.62
N ILE A 61 -4.59 8.22 10.29
CA ILE A 61 -4.65 9.45 9.49
C ILE A 61 -6.00 9.55 8.79
N SER A 62 -6.82 10.49 9.24
CA SER A 62 -8.17 10.73 8.69
C SER A 62 -8.15 11.12 7.21
N ASN A 63 -7.14 11.88 6.78
CA ASN A 63 -6.93 12.22 5.38
C ASN A 63 -6.20 11.07 4.66
N THR A 64 -6.97 10.16 4.08
CA THR A 64 -6.46 9.03 3.30
C THR A 64 -5.54 9.42 2.12
N ILE A 65 -5.70 10.61 1.54
CA ILE A 65 -4.82 11.10 0.46
C ILE A 65 -3.44 11.38 1.05
N LEU A 66 -3.38 12.12 2.16
CA LEU A 66 -2.14 12.36 2.91
C LEU A 66 -1.51 11.03 3.37
N ALA A 67 -2.32 10.11 3.89
CA ALA A 67 -1.88 8.78 4.28
C ALA A 67 -1.24 8.01 3.11
N THR A 68 -1.78 8.16 1.89
CA THR A 68 -1.21 7.56 0.68
C THR A 68 0.18 8.13 0.38
N PHE A 69 0.33 9.46 0.39
CA PHE A 69 1.63 10.11 0.16
C PHE A 69 2.68 9.68 1.20
N LEU A 70 2.31 9.68 2.49
CA LEU A 70 3.20 9.23 3.55
C LEU A 70 3.58 7.76 3.39
N GLY A 71 2.62 6.90 3.03
CA GLY A 71 2.87 5.50 2.75
C GLY A 71 3.88 5.30 1.63
N VAL A 72 3.75 6.04 0.53
CA VAL A 72 4.70 5.94 -0.60
C VAL A 72 6.08 6.50 -0.25
N ILE A 73 6.17 7.57 0.53
CA ILE A 73 7.46 8.07 1.03
C ILE A 73 8.15 7.00 1.89
N ILE A 74 7.41 6.35 2.80
CA ILE A 74 7.95 5.27 3.62
C ILE A 74 8.36 4.07 2.75
N TRP A 75 7.54 3.70 1.77
CA TRP A 75 7.87 2.67 0.78
C TRP A 75 9.18 2.98 0.05
N HIS A 76 9.32 4.22 -0.46
CA HIS A 76 10.50 4.67 -1.18
C HIS A 76 11.77 4.52 -0.33
N ILE A 77 11.68 4.78 0.97
CA ILE A 77 12.80 4.59 1.91
C ILE A 77 13.04 3.10 2.17
N VAL A 78 12.03 2.38 2.63
CA VAL A 78 12.19 1.01 3.16
C VAL A 78 12.50 0.00 2.06
N VAL A 79 11.75 0.01 0.97
CA VAL A 79 11.87 -1.00 -0.10
C VAL A 79 13.16 -0.79 -0.86
N ASN A 80 13.51 0.45 -1.22
CA ASN A 80 14.73 0.71 -1.99
C ASN A 80 16.00 0.55 -1.15
N PHE A 81 15.95 0.82 0.15
CA PHE A 81 17.02 0.43 1.06
C PHE A 81 17.20 -1.10 1.10
N ALA A 82 16.12 -1.87 1.16
CA ALA A 82 16.19 -3.33 1.13
C ALA A 82 16.70 -3.88 -0.22
N VAL A 83 16.36 -3.22 -1.34
CA VAL A 83 16.94 -3.52 -2.66
C VAL A 83 18.45 -3.33 -2.62
N TRP A 84 18.94 -2.19 -2.11
CA TRP A 84 20.37 -1.96 -1.97
C TRP A 84 21.05 -2.99 -1.06
N LEU A 85 20.44 -3.35 0.08
CA LEU A 85 20.96 -4.40 0.96
C LEU A 85 21.05 -5.76 0.27
N SER A 86 20.09 -6.08 -0.61
CA SER A 86 20.00 -7.39 -1.26
C SER A 86 20.94 -7.53 -2.47
N TYR A 87 21.14 -6.45 -3.23
CA TYR A 87 21.82 -6.49 -4.52
C TYR A 87 23.11 -5.63 -4.58
N GLY A 88 23.37 -4.80 -3.57
CA GLY A 88 24.52 -3.91 -3.53
C GLY A 88 24.46 -2.77 -4.55
N GLY A 89 25.59 -2.08 -4.73
CA GLY A 89 25.73 -0.98 -5.69
C GLY A 89 25.65 0.43 -5.08
N ASN A 90 25.47 1.44 -5.92
CA ASN A 90 25.40 2.84 -5.49
C ASN A 90 24.00 3.15 -4.92
N LEU A 91 23.95 3.48 -3.63
CA LEU A 91 22.72 3.75 -2.90
C LEU A 91 21.90 4.87 -3.57
N LEU A 92 22.52 6.03 -3.82
CA LEU A 92 21.83 7.18 -4.40
C LEU A 92 21.23 6.85 -5.77
N GLN A 93 21.97 6.09 -6.59
CA GLN A 93 21.50 5.70 -7.92
C GLN A 93 20.26 4.79 -7.84
N ILE A 94 20.23 3.84 -6.91
CA ILE A 94 19.06 2.95 -6.70
C ILE A 94 17.83 3.78 -6.33
N TYR A 95 17.98 4.73 -5.41
CA TYR A 95 16.88 5.62 -5.03
C TYR A 95 16.37 6.46 -6.21
N ILE A 96 17.27 7.06 -7.00
CA ILE A 96 16.89 7.84 -8.19
C ILE A 96 16.15 6.94 -9.21
N GLN A 97 16.66 5.74 -9.46
CA GLN A 97 16.06 4.79 -10.40
C GLN A 97 14.72 4.22 -9.94
N ALA A 98 14.45 4.22 -8.63
CA ALA A 98 13.18 3.75 -8.09
C ALA A 98 12.01 4.73 -8.29
N ILE A 99 12.30 6.03 -8.48
CA ILE A 99 11.28 7.09 -8.57
C ILE A 99 10.15 6.76 -9.57
N PRO A 100 10.42 6.29 -10.82
CA PRO A 100 9.34 5.95 -11.75
C PRO A 100 8.44 4.81 -11.25
N PHE A 101 9.00 3.84 -10.53
CA PHE A 101 8.24 2.73 -9.95
C PHE A 101 7.39 3.18 -8.77
N ASP A 102 7.94 4.04 -7.91
CA ASP A 102 7.25 4.56 -6.74
C ASP A 102 6.17 5.57 -7.11
N LEU A 103 6.36 6.33 -8.19
CA LEU A 103 5.30 7.15 -8.79
C LEU A 103 4.14 6.32 -9.32
N ASN A 104 4.42 5.16 -9.92
CA ASN A 104 3.35 4.24 -10.36
C ASN A 104 2.56 3.69 -9.16
N LEU A 105 3.24 3.35 -8.07
CA LEU A 105 2.59 2.97 -6.81
C LEU A 105 1.70 4.11 -6.28
N LEU A 106 2.21 5.34 -6.27
CA LEU A 106 1.46 6.52 -5.83
C LEU A 106 0.20 6.75 -6.66
N VAL A 107 0.35 6.84 -7.97
CA VAL A 107 -0.76 7.15 -8.89
C VAL A 107 -1.82 6.06 -8.83
N SER A 108 -1.42 4.79 -8.90
CA SER A 108 -2.37 3.68 -8.83
C SER A 108 -3.10 3.63 -7.48
N THR A 109 -2.38 3.81 -6.37
CA THR A 109 -2.98 3.82 -5.03
C THR A 109 -3.94 4.98 -4.86
N LEU A 110 -3.58 6.19 -5.31
CA LEU A 110 -4.45 7.36 -5.25
C LEU A 110 -5.74 7.16 -6.04
N ILE A 111 -5.65 6.67 -7.28
CA ILE A 111 -6.83 6.40 -8.11
C ILE A 111 -7.76 5.41 -7.40
N CYS A 112 -7.22 4.29 -6.90
CA CYS A 112 -8.01 3.30 -6.19
C CYS A 112 -8.59 3.83 -4.86
N VAL A 113 -7.84 4.64 -4.10
CA VAL A 113 -8.34 5.28 -2.88
C VAL A 113 -9.50 6.23 -3.20
N MET A 114 -9.38 7.04 -4.25
CA MET A 114 -10.43 8.00 -4.64
C MET A 114 -11.71 7.29 -5.07
N ILE A 115 -11.59 6.27 -5.91
CA ILE A 115 -12.73 5.43 -6.33
C ILE A 115 -13.34 4.74 -5.11
N GLY A 116 -12.52 4.09 -4.28
CA GLY A 116 -12.99 3.37 -3.10
C GLY A 116 -13.72 4.28 -2.11
N LYS A 117 -13.23 5.48 -1.84
CA LYS A 117 -13.93 6.46 -0.99
C LYS A 117 -15.26 6.89 -1.57
N LEU A 118 -15.33 7.07 -2.89
CA LEU A 118 -16.58 7.41 -3.55
C LEU A 118 -17.60 6.29 -3.34
N CYS A 119 -17.22 5.03 -3.57
CA CYS A 119 -18.06 3.87 -3.33
C CYS A 119 -18.53 3.77 -1.88
N ILE A 120 -17.62 3.96 -0.91
CA ILE A 120 -17.94 3.92 0.52
C ILE A 120 -18.95 5.02 0.89
N LYS A 121 -18.73 6.24 0.36
CA LYS A 121 -19.65 7.36 0.58
C LYS A 121 -21.05 7.06 0.03
N TYR A 122 -21.15 6.53 -1.19
CA TYR A 122 -22.44 6.17 -1.79
C TYR A 122 -23.12 5.02 -1.04
N TYR A 123 -22.37 4.02 -0.60
CA TYR A 123 -22.89 2.90 0.19
C TYR A 123 -23.53 3.38 1.49
N TYR A 124 -22.84 4.23 2.26
CA TYR A 124 -23.41 4.78 3.49
C TYR A 124 -24.56 5.75 3.24
N HIS A 125 -24.56 6.48 2.12
CA HIS A 125 -25.71 7.33 1.76
C HIS A 125 -26.97 6.49 1.53
N TYR A 126 -26.89 5.35 0.84
CA TYR A 126 -28.04 4.48 0.58
C TYR A 126 -28.52 3.67 1.80
N LEU A 127 -27.66 3.44 2.79
CA LEU A 127 -28.01 2.65 3.98
C LEU A 127 -28.74 3.45 5.06
N TYR A 128 -28.57 4.77 5.06
CA TYR A 128 -29.11 5.67 6.08
C TYR A 128 -30.18 6.63 5.53
N TYR A 129 -30.53 6.51 4.26
CA TYR A 129 -31.65 7.19 3.60
C TYR A 129 -32.46 6.18 2.80
#